data_AF-A0A093Q1P2-F1
#
_entry.id   AF-A0A093Q1P2-F1
#
_cell.length_a   1.000
_cell.length_b   1.000
_cell.length_c   1.000
_cell.angle_alpha   90.00
_cell.angle_beta   90.00
_cell.angle_gamma   90.00
#
_symmetry.space_group_name_H-M   'P 1'
#
loop_
_entity.id
_entity.type
_entity.pdbx_description
1 polymer ?
#
loop_
_entity_poly.entity_id
_entity_poly.type
_entity_poly.pdbx_seq_one_letter_code
_entity_poly.pdbx_strand_id
1 'polypeptide(L)' 'RLYQIPFGMPDCQDESEARILYLVGDFSAPAEFFVTLGVFCFLYSMAALGIYLRFHSLYSQNTKLPF' A
#
# COMPACT_ATOMS: atom_id res chain seq x y z
N ARG A 1 -5.28 14.26 7.87
CA ARG A 1 -6.23 14.01 8.96
C ARG A 1 -7.09 15.26 9.11
N LEU A 2 -7.88 15.51 8.07
CA LEU A 2 -8.76 16.64 7.83
C LEU A 2 -10.24 16.32 8.19
N TYR A 3 -10.54 15.08 8.58
CA TYR A 3 -11.89 14.59 8.90
C TYR A 3 -12.60 15.32 10.07
N GLN A 4 -11.91 16.17 10.83
CA GLN A 4 -12.46 16.78 12.05
C GLN A 4 -12.76 18.27 11.94
N ILE A 5 -12.80 18.84 10.73
CA ILE A 5 -13.15 20.24 10.58
C ILE A 5 -14.64 20.31 10.27
N PRO A 6 -15.50 20.70 11.23
CA PRO A 6 -16.92 20.91 10.95
C PRO A 6 -17.03 22.04 9.93
N PHE A 7 -17.44 21.72 8.72
CA PHE A 7 -17.71 22.72 7.68
C PHE A 7 -19.21 23.02 7.72
N GLY A 8 -19.55 24.26 8.07
CA GLY A 8 -20.92 24.77 7.96
C GLY A 8 -21.18 25.13 6.50
N MET A 9 -22.04 24.36 5.83
CA MET A 9 -22.46 24.67 4.47
C MET A 9 -23.79 25.44 4.53
N PRO A 10 -23.90 26.63 3.91
CA PRO A 10 -25.17 27.35 3.85
C PRO A 10 -26.15 26.59 2.95
N ASP A 11 -27.38 26.40 3.42
CA ASP A 11 -28.45 25.76 2.65
C ASP A 11 -29.09 26.81 1.72
N CYS A 12 -29.23 26.51 0.42
CA CYS A 12 -29.67 27.49 -0.59
C CYS A 12 -31.19 27.76 -0.57
N GLN A 13 -31.93 27.24 0.42
CA GLN A 13 -33.39 27.23 0.40
C GLN A 13 -34.05 27.91 1.62
N ASP A 14 -33.37 28.07 2.76
CA ASP A 14 -33.88 28.84 3.90
C ASP A 14 -32.71 29.23 4.83
N GLU A 15 -32.58 30.52 5.16
CA GLU A 15 -31.43 31.09 5.89
C GLU A 15 -31.40 30.78 7.41
N SER A 16 -31.74 29.56 7.84
CA SER A 16 -31.94 29.30 9.28
C SER A 16 -31.06 28.23 9.93
N GLU A 17 -30.51 27.23 9.22
CA GLU A 17 -29.64 26.24 9.88
C GLU A 17 -28.48 25.78 8.99
N ALA A 18 -27.25 26.07 9.42
CA ALA A 18 -26.04 25.55 8.80
C ALA A 18 -25.92 24.04 9.09
N ARG A 19 -26.05 23.20 8.06
CA ARG A 19 -25.86 21.76 8.22
C ARG A 19 -24.37 21.45 8.40
N ILE A 20 -24.02 20.82 9.53
CA ILE A 20 -22.67 20.33 9.79
C ILE A 20 -22.45 19.08 8.92
N LEU A 21 -21.68 19.24 7.85
CA LEU A 21 -21.29 18.14 6.97
C LEU A 21 -19.83 17.78 7.25
N TYR A 22 -19.57 16.50 7.47
CA TYR A 22 -18.22 15.97 7.64
C TYR A 22 -17.66 15.63 6.27
N LEU A 23 -16.64 16.35 5.81
CA LEU A 23 -15.95 16.04 4.56
C LEU A 23 -15.18 14.71 4.73
N VAL A 24 -15.71 13.64 4.12
CA VAL A 24 -15.03 12.36 4.00
C VAL A 24 -13.95 12.48 2.91
N GLY A 25 -12.69 12.67 3.32
CA GLY A 25 -11.59 12.93 2.37
C GLY A 25 -10.21 12.37 2.74
N ASP A 26 -10.03 11.75 3.92
CA ASP A 26 -8.74 11.14 4.29
C ASP A 26 -8.62 9.67 3.82
N PHE A 27 -8.82 9.40 2.52
CA PHE A 27 -8.58 8.07 1.92
C PHE A 27 -7.09 7.75 1.78
N SER A 28 -6.19 8.61 2.27
CA SER A 28 -4.75 8.34 2.28
C SER A 28 -4.44 7.23 3.29
N ALA A 29 -3.94 6.09 2.78
CA ALA A 29 -3.46 5.00 3.62
C ALA A 29 -2.35 5.51 4.57
N PRO A 30 -2.32 5.06 5.85
CA PRO A 30 -1.26 5.41 6.79
C PRO A 30 0.12 5.01 6.26
N ALA A 31 1.16 5.80 6.54
CA ALA A 31 2.54 5.52 6.09
C ALA A 31 3.03 4.13 6.53
N GLU A 32 2.60 3.66 7.70
CA GLU A 32 2.90 2.33 8.23
C GLU A 32 2.46 1.19 7.30
N PHE A 33 1.35 1.36 6.57
CA PHE A 33 0.87 0.39 5.60
C PHE A 33 1.80 0.28 4.39
N PHE A 34 2.29 1.42 3.89
CA PHE A 34 3.22 1.44 2.76
C PHE A 34 4.58 0.84 3.12
N VAL A 35 5.10 1.18 4.31
CA VAL A 35 6.40 0.68 4.80
C VAL A 35 6.36 -0.83 4.99
N THR A 36 5.32 -1.37 5.63
CA THR A 36 5.20 -2.82 5.86
C THR A 36 5.12 -3.59 4.54
N LEU A 37 4.28 -3.14 3.59
CA LEU A 37 4.18 -3.73 2.26
C LEU A 37 5.53 -3.71 1.52
N GLY A 38 6.23 -2.58 1.55
CA GLY A 38 7.56 -2.44 0.94
C GLY A 38 8.59 -3.41 1.51
N VAL A 39 8.63 -3.55 2.85
CA VAL A 39 9.53 -4.51 3.52
C VAL A 39 9.19 -5.94 3.13
N PHE A 40 7.91 -6.31 3.09
CA PHE A 40 7.49 -7.64 2.65
C PHE A 40 7.85 -7.93 1.20
N CYS A 41 7.63 -6.99 0.28
CA CYS A 41 8.02 -7.13 -1.12
C CYS A 41 9.54 -7.30 -1.28
N PHE A 42 10.34 -6.50 -0.58
CA PHE A 42 11.79 -6.59 -0.62
C PHE A 42 12.31 -7.96 -0.14
N LEU A 43 11.81 -8.41 1.01
CA LEU A 43 12.18 -9.71 1.58
C LEU A 43 11.75 -10.86 0.66
N TYR A 44 10.56 -10.76 0.06
CA TYR A 44 10.08 -11.76 -0.90
C TYR A 44 10.99 -11.85 -2.13
N SER A 45 11.36 -10.71 -2.72
CA SER A 45 12.28 -10.67 -3.87
C SER A 45 13.67 -11.20 -3.50
N MET A 46 14.21 -10.85 -2.32
CA MET A 46 15.49 -11.40 -1.85
C MET A 46 15.43 -12.91 -1.60
N ALA A 47 14.34 -13.41 -1.01
CA ALA A 47 14.15 -14.84 -0.79
C ALA A 47 14.02 -15.60 -2.11
N ALA A 48 13.20 -15.10 -3.05
CA ALA A 48 13.05 -15.68 -4.38
C ALA A 48 14.39 -15.72 -5.14
N LEU A 49 15.17 -14.64 -5.07
CA LEU A 49 16.50 -14.58 -5.67
C LEU A 49 17.49 -15.54 -4.99
N GLY A 50 17.49 -15.59 -3.65
CA GLY A 50 18.36 -16.49 -2.89
C GLY A 50 18.06 -17.97 -3.18
N ILE A 51 16.78 -18.32 -3.25
CA ILE A 51 16.31 -19.64 -3.69
C ILE A 51 16.79 -19.90 -5.12
N TYR A 52 16.55 -18.96 -6.05
CA TYR A 52 16.97 -19.09 -7.44
C TYR A 52 18.47 -19.35 -7.56
N LEU A 53 19.32 -18.57 -6.90
CA LEU A 53 20.78 -18.75 -6.97
C LEU A 53 21.24 -20.06 -6.33
N ARG A 54 20.61 -20.46 -5.22
CA ARG A 54 20.94 -21.72 -4.54
C ARG A 54 20.57 -22.93 -5.41
N PHE A 55 19.39 -22.93 -6.01
CA PHE A 55 19.00 -23.98 -6.96
C PHE A 55 19.78 -23.89 -8.28
N HIS A 56 20.10 -22.68 -8.77
CA HIS A 56 20.94 -22.47 -9.94
C HIS A 56 22.32 -23.10 -9.76
N SER A 57 22.92 -23.02 -8.57
CA SER A 57 24.18 -23.72 -8.27
C SER A 57 24.05 -25.24 -8.35
N LEU A 58 22.89 -25.78 -7.95
CA LEU A 58 22.58 -27.21 -8.03
C LEU A 58 22.38 -27.65 -9.48
N TYR A 59 21.64 -26.89 -10.30
CA TYR A 59 21.45 -27.17 -11.73
C TYR A 59 22.73 -26.97 -12.55
N SER A 60 23.53 -25.95 -12.24
CA SER A 60 24.80 -25.66 -12.92
C SER A 60 25.86 -26.73 -12.67
N GLN A 61 25.91 -27.32 -11.47
CA GLN A 61 26.78 -28.45 -11.16
C GLN A 61 26.30 -29.76 -11.79
N ASN A 62 25.01 -29.88 -12.10
CA ASN A 62 24.47 -31.00 -12.86
C ASN A 62 24.63 -30.73 -14.37
N THR A 63 25.85 -30.86 -14.88
CA THR A 63 26.14 -30.99 -16.32
C THR A 63 25.60 -32.34 -16.84
N LYS A 64 24.27 -32.48 -16.85
CA LYS A 64 23.51 -33.59 -17.44
C LYS A 64 22.42 -33.05 -18.36
N LEU A 65 22.67 -31.91 -18.99
CA LEU A 65 21.91 -31.48 -20.17
C LEU A 65 22.56 -32.15 -21.37
N PRO A 66 21.98 -33.22 -21.94
CA PRO A 66 22.35 -33.65 -23.28
C PRO A 66 21.95 -32.56 -24.27
N PHE A 67 22.84 -32.30 -25.23
CA PHE A 67 22.59 -31.47 -26.40
C PHE A 67 21.38 -31.97 -27.20
#